data_AF-A0A4Y8KY13-F1
#
_entry.id   AF-A0A4Y8KY13-F1
#
_cell.length_a   1.000
_cell.length_b   1.000
_cell.length_c   1.000
_cell.angle_alpha   90.00
_cell.angle_beta   90.00
_cell.angle_gamma   90.00
#
_symmetry.space_group_name_H-M   'P 1'
#
loop_
_entity.id
_entity.type
_entity.pdbx_description
1 polymer ?
#
loop_
_entity_poly.entity_id
_entity_poly.type
_entity_poly.pdbx_seq_one_letter_code
_entity_poly.pdbx_strand_id
1 'polypeptide(L)'
;MRKMFKTLKNQKGLTLVELLAVLVILAIIAAIAVPIITGIINDSQERADAAEALNVIQAAKLAENAGGLDCAATPVECTPDGLEDYIDAGNFTSVTSNAAGLYTINAYVDSDGVNQDWDENRLAEILE
;
A
#
# COMPACT_ATOMS: atom_id res chain seq x y z
N MET A 1 -28.04 -1.90 62.25
CA MET A 1 -27.89 -1.51 60.83
C MET A 1 -27.49 -2.72 60.02
N ARG A 2 -27.98 -2.79 58.77
CA ARG A 2 -28.20 -3.99 57.96
C ARG A 2 -26.91 -4.69 57.49
N LYS A 3 -26.95 -6.04 57.55
CA LYS A 3 -26.06 -6.99 56.85
C LYS A 3 -25.94 -6.59 55.36
N MET A 4 -24.76 -6.17 54.89
CA MET A 4 -24.60 -5.78 53.47
C MET A 4 -23.23 -6.13 52.85
N PHE A 5 -22.64 -7.28 53.17
CA PHE A 5 -21.52 -7.82 52.38
C PHE A 5 -21.49 -9.35 52.42
N LYS A 6 -22.42 -10.01 51.71
CA LYS A 6 -22.45 -11.49 51.63
C LYS A 6 -22.56 -12.02 50.20
N THR A 7 -21.91 -11.37 49.24
CA THR A 7 -21.87 -11.80 47.83
C THR A 7 -20.51 -11.49 47.19
N LEU A 8 -19.44 -12.16 47.64
CA LEU A 8 -18.12 -12.10 46.97
C LEU A 8 -17.39 -13.45 46.95
N LYS A 9 -18.09 -14.57 46.78
CA LYS A 9 -17.46 -15.87 46.49
C LYS A 9 -18.34 -16.71 45.57
N ASN A 10 -18.34 -16.35 44.30
CA ASN A 10 -18.78 -17.23 43.22
C ASN A 10 -17.75 -17.24 42.09
N GLN A 11 -16.47 -17.37 42.47
CA GLN A 11 -15.42 -17.69 41.50
C GLN A 11 -15.55 -19.17 41.13
N LYS A 12 -16.51 -19.46 40.25
CA LYS A 12 -16.46 -20.66 39.42
C LYS A 12 -15.24 -20.46 38.52
N GLY A 13 -14.08 -20.92 39.00
CA GLY A 13 -12.84 -20.83 38.26
C GLY A 13 -12.96 -21.64 36.99
N LEU A 14 -12.71 -21.01 35.84
CA LEU A 14 -12.38 -21.71 34.61
C LEU A 14 -11.28 -22.72 34.92
N THR A 15 -11.48 -23.96 34.48
CA THR A 15 -10.44 -24.97 34.63
C THR A 15 -9.30 -24.67 33.67
N LEU A 16 -8.06 -25.01 34.04
CA LEU A 16 -6.91 -24.86 33.13
C LEU A 16 -7.12 -25.63 31.83
N VAL A 17 -7.87 -26.73 31.86
CA VAL A 17 -8.19 -27.55 30.70
C VAL A 17 -9.09 -26.80 29.71
N GLU A 18 -10.09 -26.06 30.20
CA GLU A 18 -10.95 -25.24 29.34
C GLU A 18 -10.17 -24.12 28.65
N LEU A 19 -9.27 -23.44 29.38
CA LEU A 19 -8.40 -22.42 28.78
C LEU A 19 -7.40 -23.02 27.80
N LEU A 20 -6.87 -24.21 28.08
CA LEU A 20 -5.94 -24.91 27.20
C LEU A 20 -6.60 -25.31 25.88
N ALA A 21 -7.83 -25.83 25.91
CA ALA A 21 -8.56 -26.18 24.70
C ALA A 21 -8.75 -24.98 23.76
N VAL A 22 -9.06 -23.80 24.30
CA VAL A 22 -9.20 -22.56 23.52
C VAL A 22 -7.88 -22.12 22.90
N LEU A 23 -6.77 -22.16 23.66
CA LEU A 23 -5.45 -21.80 23.14
C LEU A 23 -5.00 -22.70 21.99
N VAL A 24 -5.31 -24.00 22.05
CA VAL A 24 -4.99 -24.94 20.96
C VAL A 24 -5.73 -24.54 19.68
N ILE A 25 -7.02 -24.23 19.76
CA ILE A 25 -7.81 -23.82 18.60
C ILE A 25 -7.28 -22.48 18.04
N LEU A 26 -6.99 -21.50 18.91
CA LEU A 26 -6.42 -20.22 18.50
C LEU A 26 -5.04 -20.38 17.84
N ALA A 27 -4.21 -21.30 18.33
CA ALA A 27 -2.91 -21.58 17.74
C ALA A 27 -3.02 -22.15 16.32
N ILE A 28 -3.97 -23.06 16.10
CA ILE A 28 -4.24 -23.63 14.77
C ILE A 28 -4.74 -22.55 13.80
N ILE A 29 -5.69 -21.70 14.25
CA ILE A 29 -6.20 -20.59 13.43
C ILE A 29 -5.08 -19.60 13.11
N ALA A 30 -4.28 -19.20 14.11
CA ALA A 30 -3.18 -18.26 13.92
C ALA A 30 -2.12 -18.78 12.95
N ALA A 31 -1.79 -20.07 12.99
CA ALA A 31 -0.81 -20.68 12.10
C ALA A 31 -1.18 -20.54 10.61
N ILE A 32 -2.47 -20.59 10.26
CA ILE A 32 -2.95 -20.44 8.88
C ILE A 32 -3.25 -18.97 8.56
N ALA A 33 -3.82 -18.23 9.50
CA ALA A 33 -4.26 -16.86 9.28
C ALA A 33 -3.10 -15.88 9.06
N VAL A 34 -1.99 -16.02 9.81
CA VAL A 34 -0.84 -15.09 9.72
C VAL A 34 -0.23 -15.03 8.30
N PRO A 35 0.16 -16.14 7.65
CA PRO A 35 0.74 -16.07 6.30
C PRO A 35 -0.26 -15.54 5.27
N ILE A 36 -1.54 -15.90 5.38
CA ILE A 36 -2.59 -15.43 4.45
C ILE A 36 -2.77 -13.91 4.57
N ILE A 37 -2.90 -13.40 5.79
CA ILE A 37 -3.08 -11.96 6.02
C ILE A 37 -1.85 -11.18 5.57
N THR A 38 -0.65 -11.72 5.80
CA THR A 38 0.59 -11.08 5.34
C THR A 38 0.63 -10.98 3.81
N GLY A 39 0.25 -12.04 3.09
CA GLY A 39 0.17 -12.01 1.63
C GLY A 39 -0.84 -10.97 1.12
N ILE A 40 -2.06 -10.97 1.68
CA ILE A 40 -3.10 -10.00 1.30
C ILE A 40 -2.65 -8.55 1.55
N ILE A 41 -1.95 -8.29 2.66
CA ILE A 41 -1.42 -6.96 2.99
C ILE A 41 -0.37 -6.52 1.97
N ASN A 42 0.53 -7.42 1.56
CA ASN A 42 1.54 -7.11 0.55
C ASN A 42 0.89 -6.82 -0.81
N ASP A 43 -0.04 -7.66 -1.25
CA ASP A 43 -0.77 -7.45 -2.51
C ASP A 43 -1.59 -6.15 -2.49
N SER A 44 -2.18 -5.81 -1.33
CA SER A 44 -2.95 -4.57 -1.17
C SER A 44 -2.05 -3.33 -1.21
N GLN A 45 -0.84 -3.42 -0.66
CA GLN A 45 0.17 -2.35 -0.73
C GLN A 45 0.69 -2.19 -2.15
N GLU A 46 1.05 -3.28 -2.84
CA GLU A 46 1.50 -3.23 -4.23
C GLU A 46 0.44 -2.62 -5.15
N ARG A 47 -0.83 -2.98 -4.95
CA ARG A 47 -1.96 -2.37 -5.68
C ARG A 47 -2.16 -0.89 -5.35
N ALA A 48 -1.94 -0.47 -4.10
CA ALA A 48 -2.02 0.93 -3.71
C ALA A 48 -0.89 1.76 -4.34
N ASP A 49 0.33 1.23 -4.33
CA ASP A 49 1.51 1.85 -4.93
C ASP A 49 1.35 1.94 -6.45
N ALA A 50 0.83 0.90 -7.10
CA ALA A 50 0.49 0.90 -8.53
C ALA A 50 -0.61 1.92 -8.87
N ALA A 51 -1.65 2.05 -8.03
CA ALA A 51 -2.71 3.03 -8.25
C ALA A 51 -2.18 4.47 -8.14
N GLU A 52 -1.27 4.73 -7.20
CA GLU A 52 -0.63 6.03 -7.07
C GLU A 52 0.27 6.33 -8.27
N ALA A 53 1.07 5.35 -8.71
CA ALA A 53 1.85 5.45 -9.93
C ALA A 53 0.98 5.79 -11.16
N LEU A 54 -0.20 5.20 -11.31
CA LEU A 54 -1.13 5.59 -12.36
C LEU A 54 -1.63 7.03 -12.23
N ASN A 55 -1.87 7.53 -11.01
CA ASN A 55 -2.27 8.92 -10.80
C ASN A 55 -1.17 9.87 -11.24
N VAL A 56 0.08 9.56 -10.92
CA VAL A 56 1.26 10.34 -11.31
C VAL A 56 1.41 10.39 -12.84
N ILE A 57 1.26 9.25 -13.53
CA ILE A 57 1.28 9.19 -15.00
C ILE A 57 0.15 10.02 -15.61
N GLN A 58 -1.05 9.96 -15.05
CA GLN A 58 -2.18 10.77 -15.52
C GLN A 58 -1.92 12.26 -15.33
N ALA A 59 -1.32 12.66 -14.20
CA ALA A 59 -0.92 14.03 -13.94
C ALA A 59 0.14 14.51 -14.94
N ALA A 60 1.16 13.70 -15.22
CA ALA A 60 2.18 13.99 -16.23
C ALA A 60 1.56 14.21 -17.62
N LYS A 61 0.65 13.31 -18.03
CA LYS A 61 -0.12 13.45 -19.29
C LYS A 61 -0.94 14.73 -19.32
N LEU A 62 -1.60 15.11 -18.23
CA LEU A 62 -2.39 16.34 -18.15
C LEU A 62 -1.50 17.59 -18.22
N ALA A 63 -0.38 17.60 -17.51
CA ALA A 63 0.56 18.71 -17.50
C ALA A 63 1.22 18.93 -18.87
N GLU A 64 1.54 17.85 -19.58
CA GLU A 64 2.04 17.92 -20.95
C GLU A 64 1.00 18.49 -21.91
N ASN A 65 -0.24 18.00 -21.84
CA ASN A 65 -1.34 18.53 -22.66
C ASN A 65 -1.66 20.01 -22.35
N ALA A 66 -1.46 20.44 -21.11
CA ALA A 66 -1.61 21.83 -20.71
C ALA A 66 -0.46 22.74 -21.17
N GLY A 67 0.61 22.16 -21.76
CA GLY A 67 1.82 22.88 -22.17
C GLY A 67 2.69 23.34 -21.00
N GLY A 68 2.43 22.82 -19.79
CA GLY A 68 3.19 23.12 -18.58
C GLY A 68 4.50 22.34 -18.45
N LEU A 69 4.58 21.17 -19.11
CA LEU A 69 5.78 20.33 -19.19
C LEU A 69 5.94 19.77 -20.61
N ASP A 70 7.17 19.67 -21.09
CA ASP A 70 7.49 18.96 -22.33
C ASP A 70 8.16 17.64 -22.00
N CYS A 71 7.37 16.59 -21.75
CA CYS A 71 7.89 15.25 -21.48
C CYS A 71 8.36 14.51 -22.76
N ALA A 72 8.38 15.16 -23.94
CA ALA A 72 8.58 14.53 -25.25
C ALA A 72 10.02 14.63 -25.81
N ALA A 73 10.94 15.37 -25.19
CA ALA A 73 12.36 15.34 -25.57
C ALA A 73 13.08 14.09 -25.00
N THR A 74 14.16 13.64 -25.65
CA THR A 74 14.94 12.47 -25.20
C THR A 74 16.34 12.87 -24.71
N PRO A 75 16.76 12.50 -23.49
CA PRO A 75 15.95 12.03 -22.35
C PRO A 75 15.35 13.22 -21.60
N VAL A 76 14.02 13.29 -21.49
CA VAL A 76 13.35 14.23 -20.60
C VAL A 76 12.98 13.54 -19.31
N GLU A 77 13.60 14.02 -18.24
CA GLU A 77 13.15 13.82 -16.87
C GLU A 77 12.10 14.90 -16.57
N CYS A 78 10.81 14.54 -16.58
CA CYS A 78 9.81 15.39 -15.94
C CYS A 78 10.03 15.24 -14.43
N THR A 79 10.78 16.19 -13.88
CA THR A 79 11.12 16.25 -12.46
C THR A 79 9.90 16.70 -11.64
N PRO A 80 9.82 16.33 -10.35
CA PRO A 80 8.67 16.59 -9.49
C PRO A 80 8.29 18.08 -9.42
N ASP A 81 9.27 18.99 -9.56
CA ASP A 81 9.09 20.46 -9.54
C ASP A 81 8.02 20.98 -10.51
N GLY A 82 7.70 20.25 -11.59
CA GLY A 82 6.62 20.63 -12.53
C GLY A 82 5.28 19.93 -12.27
N LEU A 83 5.25 18.91 -11.42
CA LEU A 83 4.06 18.13 -11.09
C LEU A 83 3.45 18.49 -9.73
N GLU A 84 4.12 19.30 -8.90
CA GLU A 84 3.64 19.73 -7.58
C GLU A 84 2.26 20.42 -7.63
N ASP A 85 1.94 21.07 -8.75
CA ASP A 85 0.63 21.71 -8.98
C ASP A 85 -0.50 20.71 -9.28
N TYR A 86 -0.15 19.47 -9.62
CA TYR A 86 -1.08 18.43 -10.07
C TYR A 86 -1.18 17.25 -9.09
N ILE A 87 -0.10 16.95 -8.38
CA ILE A 87 0.00 15.84 -7.42
C ILE A 87 0.91 16.24 -6.25
N ASP A 88 0.67 15.65 -5.08
CA ASP A 88 1.66 15.70 -4.00
C ASP A 88 2.86 14.87 -4.47
N ALA A 89 4.06 15.47 -4.50
CA ALA A 89 5.29 14.80 -4.94
C ALA A 89 5.75 13.77 -3.88
N GLY A 90 4.90 12.80 -3.61
CA GLY A 90 5.15 11.69 -2.70
C GLY A 90 5.74 10.53 -3.47
N ASN A 91 6.91 10.09 -3.03
CA ASN A 91 7.49 8.79 -3.35
C ASN A 91 7.94 8.54 -4.79
N PHE A 92 8.24 9.52 -5.65
CA PHE A 92 8.90 9.23 -6.94
C PHE A 92 9.94 10.28 -7.31
N THR A 93 10.94 9.89 -8.12
CA THR A 93 12.06 10.78 -8.47
C THR A 93 11.85 11.48 -9.82
N SER A 94 11.29 10.79 -10.81
CA SER A 94 10.95 11.41 -12.11
C SER A 94 9.93 10.62 -12.89
N VAL A 95 9.32 11.27 -13.87
CA VAL A 95 8.52 10.61 -14.92
C VAL A 95 9.21 10.83 -16.26
N THR A 96 9.39 9.77 -17.05
CA THR A 96 9.95 9.83 -18.40
C THR A 96 8.94 9.29 -19.40
N SER A 97 8.83 9.91 -20.58
CA SER A 97 8.08 9.31 -21.70
C SER A 97 9.05 8.71 -22.72
N ASN A 98 8.63 7.63 -23.39
CA ASN A 98 9.38 7.06 -24.50
C ASN A 98 8.86 7.56 -25.86
N ALA A 99 9.58 7.26 -26.94
CA ALA A 99 9.18 7.66 -28.30
C ALA A 99 7.85 7.04 -28.78
N ALA A 100 7.29 6.08 -28.04
CA ALA A 100 5.97 5.50 -28.29
C ALA A 100 4.84 6.17 -27.47
N GLY A 101 5.16 7.20 -26.67
CA GLY A 101 4.20 7.91 -25.81
C GLY A 101 3.80 7.14 -24.55
N LEU A 102 4.56 6.12 -24.16
CA LEU A 102 4.38 5.42 -22.88
C LEU A 102 5.18 6.12 -21.80
N TYR A 103 4.59 6.31 -20.63
CA TYR A 103 5.23 6.94 -19.48
C TYR A 103 5.77 5.87 -18.54
N THR A 104 6.86 6.21 -17.86
CA THR A 104 7.52 5.39 -16.85
C THR A 104 7.85 6.28 -15.67
N ILE A 105 7.53 5.81 -14.47
CA ILE A 105 7.93 6.43 -13.21
C ILE A 105 9.24 5.80 -12.79
N ASN A 106 10.25 6.63 -12.57
CA ASN A 106 11.56 6.19 -12.13
C ASN A 106 11.73 6.41 -10.63
N ALA A 107 12.31 5.40 -9.98
CA ALA A 107 12.61 5.38 -8.56
C ALA A 107 11.40 5.80 -7.70
N TYR A 108 10.28 5.10 -7.89
CA TYR A 108 9.17 5.12 -6.95
C TYR A 108 9.60 4.44 -5.65
N VAL A 109 9.48 5.12 -4.51
CA VAL A 109 9.79 4.58 -3.19
C VAL A 109 8.56 3.82 -2.69
N ASP A 110 8.63 2.50 -2.70
CA ASP A 110 7.55 1.66 -2.18
C ASP A 110 7.42 1.75 -0.64
N SER A 111 6.38 1.10 -0.12
CA SER A 111 6.12 0.98 1.33
C SER A 111 7.26 0.36 2.14
N ASP A 112 8.20 -0.36 1.50
CA ASP A 112 9.40 -0.93 2.11
C ASP A 112 10.65 -0.02 1.97
N GLY A 113 10.52 1.15 1.32
CA GLY A 113 11.60 2.10 1.11
C GLY A 113 12.54 1.72 -0.04
N VAL A 114 12.12 0.82 -0.93
CA VAL A 114 12.89 0.38 -2.08
C VAL A 114 12.47 1.18 -3.31
N ASN A 115 13.46 1.58 -4.11
CA ASN A 115 13.20 2.25 -5.39
C ASN A 115 12.79 1.22 -6.44
N GLN A 116 11.60 1.41 -7.01
CA GLN A 116 11.08 0.62 -8.11
C GLN A 116 10.66 1.50 -9.27
N ASP A 117 10.88 0.98 -10.48
CA ASP A 117 10.41 1.62 -11.70
C ASP A 117 9.07 1.02 -12.13
N TRP A 118 8.13 1.88 -12.51
CA TRP A 118 6.78 1.49 -12.91
C TRP A 118 6.50 1.98 -14.32
N ASP A 119 6.31 1.04 -15.25
CA ASP A 119 5.86 1.31 -16.61
C ASP A 119 4.34 1.09 -16.76
N GLU A 120 3.72 1.81 -17.70
CA GLU A 120 2.27 1.72 -17.96
C GLU A 120 1.77 0.29 -18.24
N ASN A 121 2.59 -0.59 -18.84
CA ASN A 121 2.17 -1.95 -19.14
C ASN A 121 2.17 -2.82 -17.88
N ARG A 122 3.20 -2.74 -17.04
CA ARG A 122 3.27 -3.41 -15.73
C ARG A 122 2.13 -2.96 -14.81
N LEU A 123 1.80 -1.67 -14.82
CA LEU A 123 0.69 -1.13 -14.02
C LEU A 123 -0.66 -1.71 -14.45
N ALA A 124 -0.89 -1.89 -15.75
CA ALA A 124 -2.10 -2.53 -16.26
C ALA A 124 -2.21 -4.00 -15.80
N GLU A 125 -1.11 -4.75 -15.78
CA GLU A 125 -1.10 -6.15 -15.33
C GLU A 125 -1.43 -6.31 -13.84
N ILE A 126 -0.97 -5.40 -12.99
CA ILE A 126 -1.14 -5.49 -11.52
C ILE A 126 -2.55 -5.05 -11.08
N LEU A 127 -3.17 -4.15 -11.85
CA LEU A 127 -4.45 -3.53 -11.49
C LEU A 127 -5.67 -4.17 -12.16
N GLU A 128 -5.47 -5.08 -13.11
CA GLU A 128 -6.52 -5.99 -13.61
C GLU A 128 -6.87 -7.10 -12.59
#